data_AF-A0A931TBH3-F1
#
_entry.id   AF-A0A931TBH3-F1
#
_cell.length_a   1.000
_cell.length_b   1.000
_cell.length_c   1.000
_cell.angle_alpha   90.00
_cell.angle_beta   90.00
_cell.angle_gamma   90.00
#
_symmetry.space_group_name_H-M   'P 1'
#
loop_
_entity.id
_entity.type
_entity.pdbx_description
1 polymer ?
#
loop_
_entity_poly.entity_id
_entity_poly.type
_entity_poly.pdbx_seq_one_letter_code
_entity_poly.pdbx_strand_id
1 'polypeptide(L)'
;MASVRRLDVPRDADSSGVIDRLGRLAKLELELGLAETREVAVAALIAGAIALVAAAALVAALVVLIAGAIAPLFDAPGEPLVIAGGGVVLLALAVLAWSAYRLTHLEWPRETLASLRETWRWLAGQTRSRLTLR
;
A
#
# COMPACT_ATOMS: atom_id res chain seq x y z
N MET A 1 -7.39 43.97 52.94
CA MET A 1 -8.34 42.83 52.99
C MET A 1 -8.43 42.25 51.58
N ALA A 2 -7.78 41.11 51.34
CA ALA A 2 -7.76 40.46 50.02
C ALA A 2 -8.94 39.49 49.93
N SER A 3 -9.85 39.72 48.98
CA SER A 3 -10.96 38.81 48.68
C SER A 3 -10.43 37.61 47.89
N VAL A 4 -10.31 36.47 48.58
CA VAL A 4 -9.96 35.19 47.97
C VAL A 4 -11.16 34.72 47.16
N ARG A 5 -11.16 34.99 45.85
CA ARG A 5 -12.16 34.47 44.91
C ARG A 5 -11.83 32.99 44.67
N ARG A 6 -12.57 32.08 45.29
CA ARG A 6 -12.47 30.65 44.97
C ARG A 6 -12.88 30.47 43.50
N LEU A 7 -11.98 29.93 42.71
CA LEU A 7 -12.32 29.31 41.43
C LEU A 7 -13.07 28.02 41.77
N ASP A 8 -14.37 27.97 41.48
CA ASP A 8 -15.10 26.71 41.45
C ASP A 8 -14.47 25.86 40.35
N VAL A 9 -13.69 24.88 40.78
CA VAL A 9 -13.28 23.77 39.93
C VAL A 9 -14.54 22.94 39.74
N PRO A 10 -15.06 22.75 38.51
CA PRO A 10 -16.21 21.89 38.28
C PRO A 10 -15.88 20.50 38.82
N ARG A 11 -16.56 20.10 39.91
CA ARG A 11 -16.36 18.81 40.57
C ARG A 11 -17.10 17.66 39.90
N ASP A 12 -17.69 17.92 38.73
CA ASP A 12 -18.34 16.92 37.89
C ASP A 12 -17.64 16.89 36.54
N ALA A 13 -16.38 16.45 36.53
CA ALA A 13 -15.84 15.81 35.34
C ALA A 13 -16.58 14.47 35.21
N ASP A 14 -17.78 14.54 34.64
CA ASP A 14 -18.61 13.41 34.32
C ASP A 14 -17.75 12.45 33.48
N SER A 15 -17.25 11.41 34.13
CA SER A 15 -16.30 10.44 33.54
C SER A 15 -16.88 9.77 32.29
N SER A 16 -18.21 9.72 32.22
CA SER A 16 -19.02 9.39 31.04
C SER A 16 -18.75 10.32 29.84
N GLY A 17 -18.65 11.64 30.06
CA GLY A 17 -18.38 12.64 29.02
C GLY A 17 -16.93 12.66 28.53
N VAL A 18 -15.98 12.21 29.37
CA VAL A 18 -14.57 12.04 28.98
C VAL A 18 -14.43 10.82 28.05
N ILE A 19 -15.07 9.70 28.39
CA ILE A 19 -15.09 8.49 27.54
C ILE A 19 -15.74 8.78 26.19
N ASP A 20 -16.82 9.55 26.17
CA ASP A 20 -17.50 9.95 24.93
C ASP A 20 -16.67 10.91 24.06
N ARG A 21 -15.86 11.78 24.67
CA ARG A 21 -14.90 12.65 23.95
C ARG A 21 -13.71 11.85 23.44
N LEU A 22 -13.18 10.92 24.22
CA LEU A 22 -12.12 10.01 23.81
C LEU A 22 -12.59 9.06 22.69
N GLY A 23 -13.82 8.57 22.75
CA GLY A 23 -14.42 7.75 21.69
C GLY A 23 -14.59 8.53 20.38
N ARG A 24 -14.98 9.81 20.44
CA ARG A 24 -15.04 10.69 19.26
C ARG A 24 -13.66 11.01 18.71
N LEU A 25 -12.67 11.26 19.55
CA LEU A 25 -11.27 11.47 19.15
C LEU A 25 -10.68 10.22 18.50
N ALA A 26 -10.85 9.05 19.12
CA ALA A 26 -10.44 7.77 18.58
C ALA A 26 -11.13 7.47 17.25
N LYS A 27 -12.42 7.79 17.11
CA LYS A 27 -13.15 7.65 15.84
C LYS A 27 -12.61 8.60 14.75
N LEU A 28 -12.31 9.85 15.11
CA LEU A 28 -11.72 10.83 14.19
C LEU A 28 -10.29 10.43 13.76
N GLU A 29 -9.46 9.91 14.67
CA GLU A 29 -8.15 9.35 14.33
C GLU A 29 -8.28 8.07 13.49
N LEU A 30 -9.27 7.22 13.75
CA LEU A 30 -9.54 6.01 12.97
C LEU A 30 -10.03 6.35 11.56
N GLU A 31 -10.88 7.36 11.42
CA GLU A 31 -11.37 7.86 10.13
C GLU A 31 -10.23 8.51 9.33
N LEU A 32 -9.32 9.24 9.99
CA LEU A 32 -8.13 9.79 9.36
C LEU A 32 -7.17 8.68 8.91
N GLY A 33 -6.94 7.67 9.77
CA GLY A 33 -6.11 6.51 9.45
C GLY A 33 -6.71 5.62 8.34
N LEU A 34 -8.04 5.54 8.23
CA LEU A 34 -8.73 4.86 7.14
C LEU A 34 -8.64 5.63 5.82
N ALA A 35 -8.70 6.96 5.85
CA ALA A 35 -8.51 7.79 4.67
C ALA A 35 -7.07 7.66 4.14
N GLU A 36 -6.09 7.71 5.03
CA GLU A 36 -4.67 7.61 4.67
C GLU A 36 -4.30 6.21 4.16
N THR A 37 -4.82 5.15 4.77
CA THR A 37 -4.63 3.77 4.27
C THR A 37 -5.28 3.53 2.92
N ARG A 38 -6.40 4.19 2.61
CA ARG A 38 -7.05 4.10 1.30
C ARG A 38 -6.20 4.74 0.21
N GLU A 39 -5.59 5.89 0.47
CA GLU A 39 -4.70 6.55 -0.49
C GLU A 39 -3.45 5.71 -0.76
N VAL A 40 -2.84 5.15 0.29
CA VAL A 40 -1.69 4.23 0.18
C VAL A 40 -2.08 2.95 -0.58
N ALA A 41 -3.26 2.37 -0.31
CA ALA A 41 -3.73 1.17 -1.00
C ALA A 41 -4.02 1.43 -2.49
N VAL A 42 -4.64 2.56 -2.83
CA VAL A 42 -4.89 2.95 -4.23
C VAL A 42 -3.57 3.20 -4.95
N ALA A 43 -2.62 3.90 -4.32
CA ALA A 43 -1.30 4.12 -4.90
C ALA A 43 -0.53 2.81 -5.14
N ALA A 44 -0.58 1.87 -4.18
CA ALA A 44 0.02 0.56 -4.32
C ALA A 44 -0.66 -0.28 -5.42
N LEU A 45 -1.99 -0.23 -5.53
CA LEU A 45 -2.73 -0.90 -6.60
C LEU A 45 -2.36 -0.35 -7.99
N ILE A 46 -2.29 0.97 -8.14
CA ILE A 46 -1.90 1.61 -9.39
C ILE A 46 -0.46 1.23 -9.76
N ALA A 47 0.47 1.34 -8.80
CA ALA A 47 1.87 0.96 -9.02
C ALA A 47 2.01 -0.53 -9.39
N GLY A 48 1.25 -1.41 -8.73
CA GLY A 48 1.19 -2.83 -9.02
C GLY A 48 0.62 -3.15 -10.40
N ALA A 49 -0.48 -2.49 -10.80
CA ALA A 49 -1.08 -2.64 -12.11
C ALA A 49 -0.11 -2.20 -13.23
N ILE A 50 0.55 -1.05 -13.05
CA ILE A 50 1.57 -0.55 -13.97
C ILE A 50 2.75 -1.52 -14.05
N ALA A 51 3.22 -2.05 -12.92
CA ALA A 51 4.29 -3.03 -12.88
C ALA A 51 3.92 -4.32 -13.63
N LEU A 52 2.68 -4.80 -13.49
CA LEU A 52 2.22 -5.99 -14.20
C LEU A 52 2.24 -5.78 -15.72
N VAL A 53 1.74 -4.65 -16.20
CA VAL A 53 1.75 -4.30 -17.63
C VAL A 53 3.20 -4.17 -18.13
N ALA A 54 4.08 -3.52 -17.37
CA ALA A 54 5.48 -3.39 -17.72
C ALA A 54 6.19 -4.76 -17.76
N ALA A 55 5.90 -5.66 -16.83
CA ALA A 55 6.43 -7.01 -16.84
C ALA A 55 5.97 -7.80 -18.08
N ALA A 56 4.69 -7.73 -18.45
CA ALA A 56 4.19 -8.35 -19.67
C ALA A 56 4.86 -7.77 -20.93
N ALA A 57 5.02 -6.45 -21.00
CA ALA A 57 5.71 -5.77 -22.08
C ALA A 57 7.20 -6.19 -22.17
N LEU A 58 7.87 -6.35 -21.02
CA LEU A 58 9.26 -6.83 -20.95
C LEU A 58 9.40 -8.23 -21.55
N VAL A 59 8.50 -9.16 -21.17
CA VAL A 59 8.50 -10.53 -21.70
C VAL A 59 8.31 -10.50 -23.21
N ALA A 60 7.32 -9.74 -23.71
CA ALA A 60 7.10 -9.60 -25.15
C ALA A 60 8.31 -9.01 -25.88
N ALA A 61 8.95 -7.98 -25.30
CA ALA A 61 10.13 -7.35 -25.87
C ALA A 61 11.35 -8.28 -25.92
N LEU A 62 11.52 -9.14 -24.92
CA LEU A 62 12.56 -10.18 -24.94
C LEU A 62 12.34 -11.18 -26.08
N VAL A 63 11.10 -11.59 -26.32
CA VAL A 63 10.76 -12.46 -27.46
C VAL A 63 11.10 -11.77 -28.78
N VAL A 64 10.77 -10.49 -28.93
CA VAL A 64 11.10 -9.69 -30.13
C VAL A 64 12.62 -9.55 -30.30
N LEU A 65 13.37 -9.35 -29.22
CA LEU A 65 14.83 -9.28 -29.24
C LEU A 65 15.45 -10.60 -29.68
N ILE A 66 14.96 -11.73 -29.16
CA ILE A 66 15.41 -13.07 -29.57
C ILE A 66 15.10 -13.27 -31.05
N ALA A 67 13.90 -12.89 -31.52
CA ALA A 67 13.55 -12.96 -32.94
C ALA A 67 14.48 -12.10 -33.81
N GLY A 68 14.77 -10.86 -33.38
CA GLY A 68 15.71 -9.97 -34.07
C GLY A 68 17.15 -10.50 -34.08
N ALA A 69 17.58 -11.18 -33.01
CA ALA A 69 18.91 -11.79 -32.91
C ALA A 69 19.08 -13.02 -33.83
N ILE A 70 17.99 -13.76 -34.08
CA ILE A 70 18.01 -14.95 -34.95
C ILE A 70 17.71 -14.58 -36.41
N ALA A 71 17.09 -13.42 -36.68
CA ALA A 71 16.77 -12.95 -38.04
C ALA A 71 17.92 -13.01 -39.06
N PRO A 72 19.20 -12.71 -38.71
CA PRO A 72 20.33 -12.86 -39.64
C PRO A 72 20.56 -14.29 -40.14
N LEU A 73 20.11 -15.32 -39.40
CA LEU A 73 20.19 -16.72 -39.81
C LEU A 73 19.28 -17.04 -41.01
N PHE A 74 18.28 -16.19 -41.26
CA PHE A 74 17.28 -16.33 -42.32
C PHE A 74 17.41 -15.26 -43.41
N ASP A 75 18.55 -14.56 -43.48
CA ASP A 75 18.76 -13.40 -44.37
C ASP A 75 17.68 -12.30 -44.23
N ALA A 76 17.04 -12.20 -43.06
CA ALA A 76 16.00 -11.23 -42.78
C ALA A 76 16.57 -9.99 -42.03
N PRO A 77 16.10 -8.77 -42.32
CA PRO A 77 16.56 -7.56 -41.64
C PRO A 77 16.05 -7.52 -40.18
N GLY A 78 16.91 -7.93 -39.25
CA GLY A 78 16.63 -7.99 -37.80
C GLY A 78 16.81 -6.68 -37.04
N GLU A 79 17.55 -5.71 -37.58
CA GLU A 79 17.84 -4.42 -36.94
C GLU A 79 16.61 -3.68 -36.39
N PRO A 80 15.49 -3.51 -37.13
CA PRO A 80 14.32 -2.83 -36.60
C PRO A 80 13.67 -3.58 -35.41
N LEU A 81 13.74 -4.91 -35.40
CA LEU A 81 13.24 -5.73 -34.29
C LEU A 81 14.09 -5.55 -33.04
N VAL A 82 15.42 -5.52 -33.19
CA VAL A 82 16.35 -5.30 -32.09
C VAL A 82 16.18 -3.89 -31.51
N ILE A 83 16.02 -2.87 -32.36
CA ILE A 83 15.81 -1.48 -31.91
C ILE A 83 14.46 -1.36 -31.17
N ALA A 84 13.38 -1.88 -31.75
CA ALA A 84 12.06 -1.83 -31.14
C ALA A 84 11.99 -2.62 -29.82
N GLY A 85 12.48 -3.87 -29.84
CA GLY A 85 12.55 -4.73 -28.65
C GLY A 85 13.43 -4.13 -27.56
N GLY A 86 14.63 -3.66 -27.92
CA GLY A 86 15.56 -3.00 -26.99
C GLY A 86 14.96 -1.75 -26.34
N GLY A 87 14.30 -0.89 -27.12
CA GLY A 87 13.62 0.29 -26.59
C GLY A 87 12.53 -0.07 -25.57
N VAL A 88 11.71 -1.08 -25.88
CA VAL A 88 10.66 -1.53 -24.95
C VAL A 88 11.25 -2.17 -23.69
N VAL A 89 12.34 -2.94 -23.79
CA VAL A 89 13.04 -3.49 -22.62
C VAL A 89 13.49 -2.36 -21.68
N LEU A 90 14.15 -1.33 -22.21
CA LEU A 90 14.62 -0.20 -21.41
C LEU A 90 13.47 0.53 -20.70
N LEU A 91 12.38 0.80 -21.43
CA LEU A 91 11.20 1.44 -20.85
C LEU A 91 10.55 0.56 -19.78
N ALA A 92 10.39 -0.74 -20.03
CA ALA A 92 9.79 -1.65 -19.07
C ALA A 92 10.63 -1.76 -17.79
N LEU A 93 11.96 -1.82 -17.90
CA LEU A 93 12.85 -1.81 -16.75
C LEU A 93 12.77 -0.50 -15.96
N ALA A 94 12.72 0.64 -16.64
CA ALA A 94 12.55 1.94 -15.99
C ALA A 94 11.22 2.03 -15.21
N VAL A 95 10.12 1.56 -15.82
CA VAL A 95 8.80 1.54 -15.18
C VAL A 95 8.76 0.57 -13.99
N LEU A 96 9.37 -0.61 -14.11
CA LEU A 96 9.47 -1.57 -13.00
C LEU A 96 10.30 -1.01 -11.85
N ALA A 97 11.44 -0.39 -12.15
CA ALA A 97 12.28 0.26 -11.15
C ALA A 97 11.54 1.42 -10.46
N TRP A 98 10.80 2.23 -11.22
CA TRP A 98 9.97 3.31 -10.67
C TRP A 98 8.84 2.76 -9.78
N SER A 99 8.17 1.70 -10.20
CA SER A 99 7.11 1.07 -9.41
C SER A 99 7.65 0.47 -8.11
N ALA A 100 8.79 -0.24 -8.19
CA ALA A 100 9.48 -0.75 -7.01
C ALA A 100 9.90 0.37 -6.06
N TYR A 101 10.50 1.44 -6.60
CA TYR A 101 10.87 2.62 -5.83
C TYR A 101 9.67 3.26 -5.15
N ARG A 102 8.54 3.42 -5.86
CA ARG A 102 7.30 3.96 -5.28
C ARG A 102 6.79 3.06 -4.17
N LEU A 103 6.76 1.74 -4.36
CA LEU A 103 6.31 0.79 -3.36
C LEU A 103 7.20 0.77 -2.10
N THR A 104 8.52 0.97 -2.24
CA THR A 104 9.43 1.03 -1.09
C THR A 104 9.43 2.40 -0.39
N HIS A 105 9.12 3.47 -1.12
CA HIS A 105 9.03 4.84 -0.59
C HIS A 105 7.62 5.22 -0.14
N LEU A 106 6.62 4.37 -0.37
CA LEU A 106 5.37 4.41 0.37
C LEU A 106 5.73 4.12 1.82
N GLU A 107 5.77 5.15 2.66
CA GLU A 107 5.99 5.03 4.10
C GLU A 107 4.96 4.05 4.66
N TRP A 108 5.37 2.80 4.87
CA TRP A 108 4.50 1.78 5.44
C TRP A 108 4.08 2.25 6.82
N PRO A 109 2.78 2.51 7.08
CA PRO A 109 2.35 2.90 8.41
C PRO A 109 2.49 1.69 9.32
N ARG A 110 3.60 1.66 10.08
CA ARG A 110 4.00 0.55 10.95
C ARG A 110 2.93 0.24 12.01
N GLU A 111 2.16 1.26 12.41
CA GLU A 111 1.08 1.11 13.38
C GLU A 111 -0.14 0.38 12.81
N THR A 112 -0.48 0.58 11.53
CA THR A 112 -1.62 -0.10 10.90
C THR A 112 -1.36 -1.60 10.67
N LEU A 113 -0.12 -1.97 10.35
CA LEU A 113 0.29 -3.37 10.22
C LEU A 113 0.22 -4.13 11.55
N ALA A 114 0.58 -3.47 12.66
CA ALA A 114 0.50 -4.07 13.98
C ALA A 114 -0.96 -4.35 14.37
N SER A 115 -1.86 -3.37 14.14
CA SER A 115 -3.31 -3.50 14.32
C SER A 115 -3.93 -4.62 13.46
N LEU A 116 -3.54 -4.71 12.18
CA LEU A 116 -4.03 -5.77 11.30
C LEU A 116 -3.57 -7.15 11.79
N ARG A 117 -2.33 -7.26 12.27
CA ARG A 117 -1.78 -8.52 12.81
C ARG A 117 -2.49 -8.94 14.09
N GLU A 118 -2.85 -7.99 14.94
CA GLU A 118 -3.67 -8.22 16.13
C GLU A 118 -5.08 -8.68 15.75
N THR A 119 -5.68 -8.04 14.74
CA THR A 119 -7.01 -8.40 14.20
C THR A 119 -6.99 -9.80 13.60
N TRP A 120 -5.93 -10.17 12.88
CA TRP A 120 -5.73 -11.51 12.34
C TRP A 120 -5.52 -12.57 13.44
N ARG A 121 -4.79 -12.24 14.52
CA ARG A 121 -4.68 -13.13 15.69
C ARG A 121 -6.04 -13.35 16.35
N TRP A 122 -6.83 -12.29 16.49
CA TRP A 122 -8.18 -12.39 17.04
C TRP A 122 -9.11 -13.21 16.14
N LEU A 123 -9.07 -13.01 14.81
CA LEU A 123 -9.85 -13.78 13.83
C LEU A 123 -9.43 -15.27 13.81
N ALA A 124 -8.14 -15.55 13.90
CA ALA A 124 -7.61 -16.90 14.01
C ALA A 124 -8.01 -17.57 15.33
N GLY A 125 -8.05 -16.80 16.43
CA GLY A 125 -8.57 -17.27 17.72
C GLY A 125 -10.07 -17.60 17.67
N GLN A 126 -10.86 -16.74 17.02
CA GLN A 126 -12.31 -16.94 16.86
C GLN A 126 -12.64 -18.17 16.01
N THR A 127 -11.96 -18.34 14.88
CA THR A 127 -12.13 -19.53 14.01
C THR A 127 -11.74 -20.82 14.73
N ARG A 128 -10.67 -20.80 15.53
CA ARG A 128 -10.26 -21.94 16.36
C ARG A 128 -11.27 -22.24 17.47
N SER A 129 -11.84 -21.22 18.13
CA SER A 129 -12.86 -21.40 19.18
C SER A 129 -14.18 -21.99 18.66
N ARG A 130 -14.56 -21.63 17.42
CA ARG A 130 -15.76 -22.17 16.76
C ARG A 130 -15.58 -23.61 16.27
N LEU A 131 -14.35 -24.06 16.03
CA LEU A 131 -14.04 -25.44 15.65
C LEU A 131 -13.94 -26.39 16.85
N THR A 132 -13.65 -25.88 18.06
CA THR A 132 -13.60 -26.67 19.31
C THR A 132 -14.97 -26.84 20.00
N LEU A 133 -16.03 -26.24 19.47
CA LEU A 133 -17.42 -26.33 19.99
C LEU A 133 -18.28 -27.35 19.22
N ARG A 134 -17.66 -28.27 18.45
CA ARG A 134 -18.33 -29.39 17.80
C ARG A 134 -17.86 -30.72 18.37
#